data_AF-Q893W7-F1
#
_entry.id   AF-Q893W7-F1
#
_cell.length_a   1.000
_cell.length_b   1.000
_cell.length_c   1.000
_cell.angle_alpha   90.00
_cell.angle_beta   90.00
_cell.angle_gamma   90.00
#
_symmetry.space_group_name_H-M   'P 1'
#
loop_
_entity.id
_entity.type
_entity.pdbx_description
1 polymer ?
#
loop_
_entity_poly.entity_id
_entity_poly.type
_entity_poly.pdbx_seq_one_letter_code
_entity_poly.pdbx_strand_id
1 'polypeptide(L)'
;MIDDKLIVDKNILKKIQSRATGIKITSKEKPIIKDAEEIIQIIDKILEDNSITLVEKIEQKMRDVRYSDPEMNANLYILHRKLVDGKINHKDADNLFHLYINSEPFDKKVY
;
A
#
# COMPACT_ATOMS: atom_id res chain seq x y z
N MET A 1 -26.92 10.79 -1.41
CA MET A 1 -26.90 9.38 -1.83
C MET A 1 -25.97 8.66 -0.87
N ILE A 2 -26.46 7.62 -0.19
CA ILE A 2 -25.62 6.80 0.69
C ILE A 2 -24.80 5.92 -0.26
N ASP A 3 -23.48 6.11 -0.30
CA ASP A 3 -22.59 5.17 -0.96
C ASP A 3 -22.66 3.86 -0.19
N ASP A 4 -23.35 2.86 -0.73
CA ASP A 4 -23.36 1.49 -0.20
C ASP A 4 -21.97 0.87 -0.41
N LYS A 5 -21.04 1.18 0.50
CA LYS A 5 -19.70 0.59 0.50
C LYS A 5 -19.75 -0.81 1.11
N LEU A 6 -19.51 -1.82 0.27
CA LEU A 6 -19.35 -3.20 0.68
C LEU A 6 -17.90 -3.45 1.14
N ILE A 7 -17.70 -3.90 2.38
CA ILE A 7 -16.39 -4.35 2.88
C ILE A 7 -16.18 -5.81 2.45
N VAL A 8 -15.11 -6.08 1.70
CA VAL A 8 -14.76 -7.42 1.21
C VAL A 8 -13.36 -7.79 1.65
N ASP A 9 -13.17 -9.04 2.11
CA ASP A 9 -11.84 -9.57 2.41
C ASP A 9 -10.99 -9.61 1.13
N LYS A 10 -9.81 -8.98 1.19
CA LYS A 10 -8.82 -8.93 0.10
C LYS A 10 -8.45 -10.32 -0.44
N ASN A 11 -8.46 -11.35 0.40
CA ASN A 11 -8.19 -12.73 -0.01
C ASN A 11 -9.28 -13.29 -0.93
N ILE A 12 -10.53 -12.85 -0.77
CA ILE A 12 -11.63 -13.24 -1.65
C ILE A 12 -11.40 -12.64 -3.04
N LEU A 13 -11.06 -11.34 -3.12
CA LEU A 13 -10.74 -10.67 -4.39
C LEU A 13 -9.56 -11.36 -5.10
N LYS A 14 -8.49 -11.69 -4.38
CA LYS A 14 -7.35 -12.45 -4.94
C LYS A 14 -7.74 -13.83 -5.48
N LYS A 15 -8.66 -14.54 -4.80
CA LYS A 15 -9.18 -15.83 -5.30
C LYS A 15 -9.98 -15.67 -6.59
N ILE A 16 -10.81 -14.63 -6.68
CA ILE A 16 -11.58 -14.34 -7.89
C ILE A 16 -10.62 -14.00 -9.05
N GLN A 17 -9.64 -13.13 -8.79
CA GLN A 17 -8.61 -12.77 -9.78
C GLN A 17 -7.85 -14.00 -10.28
N SER A 18 -7.41 -14.89 -9.37
CA SER A 18 -6.73 -16.13 -9.73
C SER A 18 -7.58 -17.02 -10.65
N ARG A 19 -8.88 -17.15 -10.37
CA ARG A 19 -9.81 -17.91 -11.22
C ARG A 19 -10.00 -17.27 -12.59
N ALA A 20 -10.18 -15.94 -12.65
CA ALA A 20 -10.29 -15.20 -13.90
C ALA A 20 -9.01 -15.34 -14.75
N THR A 21 -7.83 -15.27 -14.13
CA THR A 21 -6.54 -15.54 -14.80
C THR A 21 -6.49 -16.97 -15.35
N GLY A 22 -6.97 -17.96 -14.60
CA GLY A 22 -7.09 -19.33 -15.08
C GLY A 22 -7.98 -19.45 -16.31
N ILE A 23 -9.14 -18.80 -16.32
CA ILE A 23 -10.07 -18.76 -17.47
C ILE A 23 -9.40 -18.10 -18.67
N LYS A 24 -8.74 -16.96 -18.48
CA LYS A 24 -8.01 -16.24 -19.53
C LYS A 24 -6.95 -17.12 -20.20
N ILE A 25 -6.19 -17.89 -19.42
CA ILE A 25 -5.09 -18.74 -19.92
C ILE A 25 -5.63 -19.98 -20.64
N THR A 26 -6.74 -20.55 -20.17
CA THR A 26 -7.24 -21.85 -20.68
C THR A 26 -8.24 -21.71 -21.82
N SER A 27 -8.88 -20.55 -21.96
CA SER A 27 -9.88 -20.30 -22.99
C SER A 27 -9.26 -20.06 -24.36
N LYS A 28 -9.89 -20.60 -25.41
CA LYS A 28 -9.50 -20.35 -26.81
C LYS A 28 -10.39 -19.29 -27.48
N GLU A 29 -11.52 -18.99 -26.86
CA GLU A 29 -12.50 -18.04 -27.38
C GLU A 29 -12.14 -16.63 -26.97
N LYS A 30 -11.90 -15.77 -27.98
CA LYS A 30 -11.52 -14.38 -27.79
C LYS A 30 -12.51 -13.57 -26.93
N PRO A 31 -13.84 -13.76 -27.02
CA PRO A 31 -14.78 -13.10 -26.12
C PRO A 31 -14.56 -13.47 -24.65
N ILE A 32 -14.41 -14.77 -24.33
CA ILE A 32 -14.20 -15.26 -22.96
C ILE A 32 -12.89 -14.72 -22.37
N ILE A 33 -11.83 -14.64 -23.19
CA ILE A 33 -10.55 -14.05 -22.77
C ILE A 33 -10.72 -12.57 -22.39
N LYS A 34 -11.51 -11.81 -23.18
CA LYS A 34 -11.78 -10.39 -22.89
C LYS A 34 -12.58 -10.20 -21.61
N ASP A 35 -13.62 -10.99 -21.41
CA ASP A 35 -14.43 -10.91 -20.19
C ASP A 35 -13.58 -11.23 -18.94
N ALA A 36 -12.70 -12.23 -19.04
CA ALA A 36 -11.75 -12.55 -17.99
C ALA A 36 -10.73 -11.43 -17.74
N GLU A 37 -10.27 -10.74 -18.78
CA GLU A 37 -9.42 -9.55 -18.65
C GLU A 37 -10.12 -8.39 -17.96
N GLU A 38 -11.37 -8.09 -18.31
CA GLU A 38 -12.14 -7.04 -17.66
C GLU A 38 -12.32 -7.31 -16.17
N ILE A 39 -12.62 -8.56 -15.78
CA ILE A 39 -12.73 -8.95 -14.37
C ILE A 39 -11.42 -8.70 -13.63
N ILE A 40 -10.28 -9.07 -14.23
CA ILE A 40 -8.96 -8.85 -13.62
C ILE A 40 -8.72 -7.34 -13.44
N GLN A 41 -8.98 -6.52 -14.47
CA GLN A 41 -8.77 -5.08 -14.42
C GLN A 41 -9.65 -4.39 -13.36
N ILE A 42 -10.90 -4.83 -13.20
CA ILE A 42 -11.79 -4.31 -12.15
C ILE A 42 -11.21 -4.60 -10.77
N ILE A 43 -10.74 -5.83 -10.54
CA ILE A 43 -10.14 -6.23 -9.26
C ILE A 43 -8.85 -5.46 -9.01
N ASP A 44 -8.00 -5.29 -10.02
CA ASP A 44 -6.75 -4.53 -9.89
C ASP A 44 -7.02 -3.08 -9.49
N LYS A 45 -7.99 -2.40 -10.11
CA LYS A 45 -8.40 -1.05 -9.71
C LYS A 45 -8.88 -1.01 -8.26
N ILE A 46 -9.71 -1.97 -7.84
CA ILE A 46 -10.16 -2.06 -6.44
C ILE A 46 -8.96 -2.27 -5.50
N LEU A 47 -7.97 -3.08 -5.88
CA LEU A 47 -6.80 -3.35 -5.05
C LEU A 47 -5.79 -2.19 -5.03
N GLU A 48 -5.69 -1.41 -6.11
CA GLU A 48 -4.90 -0.18 -6.21
C GLU A 48 -5.53 0.95 -5.40
N ASP A 49 -6.84 1.15 -5.52
CA ASP A 49 -7.61 2.12 -4.73
C ASP A 49 -7.61 1.78 -3.24
N ASN A 50 -7.48 0.49 -2.89
CA ASN A 50 -7.33 -0.01 -1.51
C ASN A 50 -5.86 -0.38 -1.17
N SER A 51 -4.89 0.07 -1.96
CA SER A 51 -3.48 -0.12 -1.61
C SER A 51 -3.12 0.84 -0.49
N ILE A 52 -2.38 0.34 0.52
CA ILE A 52 -1.96 1.17 1.66
C ILE A 52 -1.16 2.34 1.10
N THR A 53 -1.73 3.53 1.21
CA THR A 53 -1.12 4.77 0.74
C THR A 53 0.18 5.00 1.50
N LEU A 54 1.12 5.78 0.94
CA LEU A 54 2.35 6.13 1.66
C LEU A 54 2.06 6.81 3.00
N VAL A 55 0.97 7.58 3.08
CA VAL A 55 0.47 8.18 4.32
C VAL A 55 0.18 7.09 5.36
N GLU A 56 -0.63 6.09 5.00
CA GLU A 56 -0.98 4.98 5.90
C GLU A 56 0.24 4.10 6.26
N LYS A 57 1.19 3.92 5.33
CA LYS A 57 2.46 3.22 5.63
C LYS A 57 3.27 3.96 6.69
N ILE A 58 3.37 5.28 6.58
CA ILE A 58 4.06 6.12 7.55
C ILE A 58 3.34 6.04 8.91
N GLU A 59 2.01 6.18 8.93
CA GLU A 59 1.22 6.08 10.17
C GLU A 59 1.35 4.70 10.84
N GLN A 60 1.34 3.63 10.06
CA GLN A 60 1.54 2.28 10.58
C GLN A 60 2.93 2.16 11.23
N LYS A 61 3.98 2.59 10.52
CA LYS A 61 5.33 2.54 11.07
C LYS A 61 5.48 3.40 12.32
N MET A 62 4.83 4.57 12.38
CA MET A 62 4.76 5.38 13.59
C MET A 62 4.17 4.61 14.76
N ARG A 63 3.06 3.88 14.57
CA ARG A 63 2.47 3.04 15.63
C ARG A 63 3.43 1.97 16.10
N ASP A 64 4.13 1.31 15.18
CA ASP A 64 5.06 0.22 15.48
C ASP A 64 6.26 0.68 16.32
N VAL A 65 6.79 1.88 16.03
CA VAL A 65 7.99 2.42 16.69
C VAL A 65 7.67 3.35 17.88
N ARG A 66 6.39 3.59 18.18
CA ARG A 66 5.92 4.59 19.16
C ARG A 66 6.62 4.53 20.51
N TYR A 67 6.89 3.33 21.01
CA TYR A 67 7.50 3.11 22.32
C TYR A 67 8.93 2.58 22.26
N SER A 68 9.32 1.96 21.15
CA SER A 68 10.64 1.35 20.96
C SER A 68 11.67 2.31 20.39
N ASP A 69 11.25 3.29 19.60
CA ASP A 69 12.11 4.31 18.99
C ASP A 69 11.36 5.65 18.84
N PRO A 70 11.33 6.47 19.91
CA PRO A 70 10.67 7.77 19.90
C PRO A 70 11.27 8.78 18.91
N GLU A 71 12.55 8.65 18.59
CA GLU A 71 13.23 9.53 17.62
C GLU A 71 12.74 9.25 16.20
N MET A 72 12.72 7.96 15.82
CA MET A 72 12.12 7.52 14.56
C MET A 72 10.63 7.88 14.49
N ASN A 73 9.87 7.75 15.58
CA ASN A 73 8.47 8.16 15.63
C ASN A 73 8.30 9.66 15.31
N ALA A 74 9.13 10.53 15.90
CA ALA A 74 9.11 11.96 15.64
C ALA A 74 9.49 12.31 14.18
N ASN A 75 10.50 11.64 13.63
CA ASN A 75 10.92 11.82 12.24
C ASN A 75 9.82 11.42 11.25
N LEU A 76 9.16 10.28 11.48
CA LEU A 76 8.02 9.83 10.69
C LEU A 76 6.81 10.76 10.81
N TYR A 77 6.55 11.33 12.00
CA TYR A 77 5.50 12.33 12.18
C TYR A 77 5.75 13.60 11.35
N ILE A 78 6.99 14.09 11.33
CA ILE A 78 7.36 15.25 10.51
C ILE A 78 7.19 14.93 9.02
N LEU A 79 7.64 13.76 8.58
CA LEU A 79 7.49 13.28 7.20
C LEU A 79 6.02 13.23 6.80
N HIS A 80 5.19 12.61 7.64
CA HIS A 80 3.74 12.52 7.47
C HIS A 80 3.12 13.92 7.29
N ARG A 81 3.42 14.86 8.20
CA ARG A 81 2.88 16.22 8.14
C ARG A 81 3.30 16.95 6.87
N LYS A 82 4.57 16.83 6.46
CA LYS A 82 5.06 17.45 5.22
C LYS A 82 4.36 16.87 3.98
N LEU A 83 4.10 15.56 3.95
CA LEU A 83 3.40 14.91 2.85
C LEU A 83 1.92 15.32 2.79
N VAL A 84 1.22 15.32 3.92
CA VAL A 84 -0.20 15.73 4.02
C VAL A 84 -0.38 17.22 3.73
N ASP A 85 0.52 18.07 4.21
CA ASP A 85 0.50 19.52 3.94
C ASP A 85 0.93 19.86 2.48
N GLY A 86 1.33 18.87 1.68
CA GLY A 86 1.80 19.08 0.30
C GLY A 86 3.15 19.82 0.19
N LYS A 87 3.93 19.88 1.27
CA LYS A 87 5.25 20.54 1.31
C LYS A 87 6.34 19.71 0.63
N ILE A 88 6.10 18.43 0.41
CA ILE A 88 6.95 17.51 -0.36
C ILE A 88 6.06 16.68 -1.30
N ASN A 89 6.60 16.29 -2.44
CA ASN A 89 5.89 15.40 -3.35
C ASN A 89 6.00 13.93 -2.89
N HIS A 90 5.18 13.07 -3.48
CA HIS A 90 5.10 11.66 -3.12
C HIS A 90 6.45 10.93 -3.26
N LYS A 91 7.22 11.21 -4.32
CA LYS A 91 8.50 10.56 -4.60
C LYS A 91 9.55 10.91 -3.54
N ASP A 92 9.63 12.18 -3.15
CA ASP A 92 10.56 12.64 -2.11
C ASP A 92 10.18 12.06 -0.74
N ALA A 93 8.88 11.97 -0.45
CA ALA A 93 8.40 11.35 0.77
C ALA A 93 8.71 9.85 0.85
N ASP A 94 8.58 9.13 -0.27
CA ASP A 94 8.87 7.70 -0.36
C ASP A 94 10.37 7.42 -0.15
N ASN A 95 11.23 8.22 -0.77
CA ASN A 95 12.69 8.15 -0.57
C ASN A 95 13.08 8.40 0.89
N LEU A 96 12.50 9.43 1.53
CA LEU A 96 12.77 9.74 2.94
C LEU A 96 12.26 8.64 3.87
N PHE A 97 11.09 8.09 3.59
CA PHE A 97 10.57 6.94 4.33
C PHE A 97 11.53 5.75 4.26
N HIS A 98 12.02 5.42 3.06
CA HIS A 98 13.01 4.38 2.86
C HIS A 98 14.34 4.65 3.57
N LEU A 99 14.81 5.90 3.56
CA LEU A 99 16.01 6.30 4.29
C LEU A 99 15.85 6.03 5.78
N TYR A 100 14.73 6.43 6.37
CA TYR A 100 14.47 6.29 7.80
C TYR A 100 14.35 4.83 8.24
N ILE A 101 13.72 3.96 7.45
CA ILE A 101 13.59 2.54 7.81
C ILE A 101 14.89 1.74 7.61
N ASN A 102 15.79 2.20 6.74
CA ASN A 102 17.04 1.52 6.41
C ASN A 102 18.25 2.09 7.16
N SER A 103 18.10 3.21 7.87
CA SER A 103 19.15 3.69 8.76
C SER A 103 19.12 2.83 10.01
N GLU A 104 20.03 1.84 10.08
CA GLU A 104 20.28 1.14 11.35
C GLU A 104 20.63 2.19 12.43
N PRO A 105 20.17 1.99 13.67
CA PRO A 105 20.67 2.80 14.78
C PRO A 105 22.17 2.54 14.86
N PHE A 106 22.98 3.57 14.54
CA PHE A 106 24.40 3.56 14.84
C PHE A 106 24.51 3.27 16.33
N ASP A 107 24.91 2.04 16.66
CA ASP A 107 25.05 1.54 18.01
C ASP A 107 26.12 2.40 18.72
N LYS A 108 25.68 3.48 19.37
CA LYS A 108 26.50 4.30 20.26
C LYS A 108 26.68 3.52 21.56
N LYS A 109 27.47 2.45 21.47
CA LYS A 109 28.18 1.88 22.61
C LYS A 109 29.66 1.92 22.29
N VAL A 110 30.23 3.12 22.40
CA VAL A 110 31.63 3.26 22.76
C VAL A 110 31.63 3.34 24.29
N TYR A 111 31.88 2.20 24.93
CA TYR A 111 32.33 2.11 26.32
C TYR A 111 33.80 1.71 26.32
#